data_AF-A0A7C1SFF8-F1
#
_entry.id   AF-A0A7C1SFF8-F1
#
_cell.length_a   1.000
_cell.length_b   1.000
_cell.length_c   1.000
_cell.angle_alpha   90.00
_cell.angle_beta   90.00
_cell.angle_gamma   90.00
#
_symmetry.space_group_name_H-M   'P 1'
#
loop_
_entity.id
_entity.type
_entity.pdbx_description
1 polymer ?
#
loop_
_entity_poly.entity_id
_entity_poly.type
_entity_poly.pdbx_seq_one_letter_code
_entity_poly.pdbx_strand_id
1 'polypeptide(L)'
;EGQEIRYKPNNNESVIRIIAPLSSFSQDTGWREIEYEVDRMRGDSFNDSLFAGGEFKIEGKDNMAFYIVLTVEHREYDPAYEFEKEMRRREVLLDKRVVSHLPLHLTLASDSFIVMRNELKSIIAGYHWFGDWGRDSLISLPGLLLVTRRYEEAREVLLNLVRYESNGLIPNAFIDRSGDAIYNTVDAPLWFIDRVYQYLKYTNDIDFLMHIWEKMASIVDNYIKGTYYGIKMDNDYLISHDAGLTWMDVKLGDNFITPRARKAVEIQALWYNALRIMDLLSPDGEGKYREIADMAKENFLSEYDKQYDVLDTRDCSCRPNKIFLVALDFSMVDNTMGEKIIRDVEERLLTPYGLRTLDRENPLYKGKYLGEFNKDIAYHNGTVWPWLIGYFVRAFLKVKGYDERLRIYAFENYLKTLLSNLGEGCIGSINEIFDGDEPYTPRGCISQAWSVAEILRTLAEDILYIRPPYEKHFLNNAL
;
A
#
# COMPACT_ATOMS: atom_id res chain seq x y z
N GLU A 1 -38.03 25.28 -3.12
CA GLU A 1 -38.64 25.58 -1.80
C GLU A 1 -38.16 24.55 -0.78
N GLY A 2 -37.74 25.03 0.39
CA GLY A 2 -37.67 24.25 1.63
C GLY A 2 -36.39 23.48 1.94
N GLN A 3 -35.92 22.58 1.06
CA GLN A 3 -34.96 21.54 1.52
C GLN A 3 -33.88 21.11 0.52
N GLU A 4 -33.88 21.65 -0.70
CA GLU A 4 -32.95 21.22 -1.74
C GLU A 4 -32.44 22.39 -2.60
N ILE A 5 -31.13 22.43 -2.83
CA ILE A 5 -30.47 23.27 -3.84
C ILE A 5 -30.00 22.37 -4.98
N ARG A 6 -30.30 22.78 -6.23
CA ARG A 6 -29.86 22.09 -7.44
C ARG A 6 -28.92 22.99 -8.23
N TYR A 7 -27.76 22.47 -8.58
CA TYR A 7 -26.77 23.14 -9.40
C TYR A 7 -26.40 22.25 -10.59
N LYS A 8 -26.52 22.77 -11.81
CA LYS A 8 -26.14 22.06 -13.04
C LYS A 8 -25.01 22.83 -13.74
N PRO A 9 -23.76 22.33 -13.70
CA PRO A 9 -22.67 22.91 -14.49
C PRO A 9 -22.95 22.76 -15.99
N ASN A 10 -22.62 23.77 -16.80
CA ASN A 10 -22.80 23.70 -18.26
C ASN A 10 -21.92 22.63 -18.94
N ASN A 11 -20.82 22.24 -18.29
CA ASN A 11 -19.83 21.28 -18.78
C ASN A 11 -20.01 19.87 -18.20
N ASN A 12 -21.09 19.61 -17.44
CA ASN A 12 -21.35 18.31 -16.83
C ASN A 12 -22.81 17.92 -17.05
N GLU A 13 -23.05 16.65 -17.36
CA GLU A 13 -24.41 16.13 -17.52
C GLU A 13 -25.12 15.97 -16.17
N SER A 14 -24.36 15.83 -15.08
CA SER A 14 -24.87 15.60 -13.73
C SER A 14 -25.38 16.87 -13.06
N VAL A 15 -26.48 16.75 -12.31
CA VAL A 15 -27.00 17.81 -11.44
C VAL A 15 -26.49 17.56 -10.03
N ILE A 16 -25.73 18.50 -9.49
CA ILE A 16 -25.30 18.51 -8.09
C ILE A 16 -26.50 18.94 -7.24
N ARG A 17 -26.80 18.16 -6.20
CA ARG A 17 -27.92 18.37 -5.29
C ARG A 17 -27.39 18.50 -3.86
N ILE A 18 -27.84 19.52 -3.15
CA ILE A 18 -27.59 19.72 -1.72
C ILE A 18 -28.94 19.62 -1.02
N ILE A 19 -29.12 18.60 -0.19
CA ILE A 19 -30.37 18.35 0.55
C ILE A 19 -30.10 18.58 2.04
N ALA A 20 -30.80 19.54 2.64
CA ALA A 20 -30.56 20.00 4.01
C ALA A 20 -31.79 20.73 4.58
N PRO A 21 -31.91 20.89 5.92
CA PRO A 21 -32.96 21.69 6.54
C PRO A 21 -32.67 23.19 6.39
N LEU A 22 -32.79 23.72 5.16
CA LEU A 22 -32.43 25.09 4.81
C LEU A 22 -33.43 26.10 5.37
N SER A 23 -32.95 27.12 6.08
CA SER A 23 -33.75 28.28 6.51
C SER A 23 -33.81 29.34 5.42
N SER A 24 -32.72 29.55 4.70
CA SER A 24 -32.69 30.44 3.53
C SER A 24 -31.57 30.04 2.57
N PHE A 25 -31.72 30.47 1.32
CA PHE A 25 -30.68 30.41 0.30
C PHE A 25 -30.63 31.75 -0.43
N SER A 26 -29.43 32.30 -0.56
CA SER A 26 -29.15 33.51 -1.33
C SER A 26 -28.26 33.13 -2.49
N GLN A 27 -28.75 33.35 -3.71
CA GLN A 27 -27.95 33.16 -4.90
C GLN A 27 -26.94 34.31 -5.04
N ASP A 28 -25.67 34.00 -4.82
CA ASP A 28 -24.52 34.87 -5.12
C ASP A 28 -23.58 34.09 -6.03
N THR A 29 -23.71 34.35 -7.34
CA THR A 29 -22.96 33.60 -8.36
C THR A 29 -21.77 34.40 -8.87
N GLY A 30 -20.60 33.78 -8.86
CA GLY A 30 -19.39 34.38 -9.40
C GLY A 30 -18.22 33.42 -9.40
N TRP A 31 -17.25 33.68 -10.26
CA TRP A 31 -15.96 33.01 -10.21
C TRP A 31 -15.05 33.75 -9.22
N ARG A 32 -14.45 32.99 -8.31
CA ARG A 32 -13.48 33.50 -7.34
C ARG A 32 -12.14 32.85 -7.67
N GLU A 33 -11.14 33.67 -7.95
CA GLU A 33 -9.77 33.18 -8.09
C GLU A 33 -9.27 32.71 -6.72
N ILE A 34 -8.63 31.54 -6.71
CA ILE A 34 -7.99 30.96 -5.54
C ILE A 34 -6.58 30.51 -5.90
N GLU A 35 -5.66 30.69 -4.96
CA GLU A 35 -4.30 30.16 -5.07
C GLU A 35 -4.10 29.05 -4.04
N TYR A 36 -3.72 27.86 -4.50
CA TYR A 36 -3.40 26.71 -3.67
C TYR A 36 -1.91 26.73 -3.31
N GLU A 37 -1.57 27.33 -2.16
CA GLU A 37 -0.18 27.50 -1.73
C GLU A 37 0.60 26.17 -1.67
N VAL A 38 -0.04 25.08 -1.23
CA VAL A 38 0.62 23.77 -1.16
C VAL A 38 0.99 23.25 -2.55
N ASP A 39 0.13 23.46 -3.55
CA ASP A 39 0.40 23.03 -4.93
C ASP A 39 1.45 23.93 -5.58
N ARG A 40 1.46 25.23 -5.25
CA ARG A 40 2.54 26.16 -5.64
C ARG A 40 3.88 25.68 -5.11
N MET A 41 3.95 25.26 -3.85
CA MET A 41 5.17 24.74 -3.24
C MET A 41 5.63 23.40 -3.85
N ARG A 42 4.71 22.62 -4.42
CA ARG A 42 5.02 21.38 -5.15
C ARG A 42 5.47 21.63 -6.59
N GLY A 43 5.30 22.85 -7.10
CA GLY A 43 5.52 23.17 -8.51
C GLY A 43 4.40 22.68 -9.43
N ASP A 44 3.23 22.36 -8.87
CA ASP A 44 2.04 21.94 -9.61
C ASP A 44 1.21 23.16 -10.05
N SER A 45 0.12 22.93 -10.81
CA SER A 45 -0.83 24.00 -11.13
C SER A 45 -1.54 24.46 -9.86
N PHE A 46 -1.43 25.74 -9.51
CA PHE A 46 -1.86 26.26 -8.21
C PHE A 46 -2.88 27.40 -8.30
N ASN A 47 -3.11 27.97 -9.47
CA ASN A 47 -4.13 28.99 -9.68
C ASN A 47 -5.39 28.32 -10.22
N ASP A 48 -6.53 28.55 -9.58
CA ASP A 48 -7.81 28.04 -10.01
C ASP A 48 -8.93 29.09 -9.89
N SER A 49 -10.05 28.85 -10.55
CA SER A 49 -11.26 29.66 -10.48
C SER A 49 -12.39 28.81 -9.91
N LEU A 50 -12.79 29.08 -8.68
CA LEU A 50 -13.91 28.40 -8.03
C LEU A 50 -15.22 29.13 -8.33
N PHE A 51 -16.22 28.39 -8.79
CA PHE A 51 -17.57 28.91 -8.92
C PHE A 51 -18.25 28.94 -7.55
N ALA A 52 -18.57 30.13 -7.05
CA ALA A 52 -19.50 30.31 -5.94
C ALA A 52 -20.94 30.21 -6.48
N GLY A 53 -21.72 29.24 -6.00
CA GLY A 53 -23.11 29.03 -6.41
C GLY A 53 -24.15 29.74 -5.54
N GLY A 54 -23.71 30.39 -4.47
CA GLY A 54 -24.53 31.07 -3.48
C GLY A 54 -24.25 30.60 -2.05
N GLU A 55 -25.01 31.16 -1.11
CA GLU A 55 -24.90 30.89 0.31
C GLU A 55 -26.22 30.36 0.84
N PHE A 56 -26.18 29.30 1.63
CA PHE A 56 -27.35 28.80 2.34
C PHE A 56 -27.16 28.93 3.85
N LYS A 57 -28.27 29.12 4.56
CA LYS A 57 -28.30 29.22 6.03
C LYS A 57 -29.19 28.14 6.60
N ILE A 58 -28.75 27.57 7.71
CA ILE A 58 -29.51 26.66 8.56
C ILE A 58 -29.60 27.33 9.93
N GLU A 59 -30.82 27.62 10.38
CA GLU A 59 -31.07 28.20 11.68
C GLU A 59 -31.57 27.12 12.65
N GLY A 60 -31.01 27.11 13.85
CA GLY A 60 -31.27 26.10 14.86
C GLY A 60 -31.29 26.64 16.27
N LYS A 61 -31.84 25.86 17.21
CA LYS A 61 -31.70 26.11 18.65
C LYS A 61 -30.33 25.61 19.14
N ASP A 62 -29.93 26.02 20.34
CA ASP A 62 -28.75 25.46 21.01
C ASP A 62 -28.81 23.92 21.02
N ASN A 63 -27.68 23.28 20.69
CA ASN A 63 -27.53 21.82 20.55
C ASN A 63 -28.37 21.16 19.42
N MET A 64 -28.75 21.90 18.37
CA MET A 64 -29.35 21.29 17.19
C MET A 64 -28.32 20.47 16.39
N ALA A 65 -28.68 19.22 16.06
CA ALA A 65 -28.01 18.44 15.03
C ALA A 65 -28.74 18.63 13.69
N PHE A 66 -27.98 18.76 12.60
CA PHE A 66 -28.51 18.76 11.25
C PHE A 66 -27.61 17.91 10.35
N TYR A 67 -28.20 17.43 9.26
CA TYR A 67 -27.53 16.57 8.30
C TYR A 67 -27.63 17.20 6.91
N ILE A 68 -26.56 17.06 6.13
CA ILE A 68 -26.48 17.55 4.76
C ILE A 68 -26.14 16.36 3.88
N VAL A 69 -26.91 16.18 2.79
CA VAL A 69 -26.57 15.24 1.72
C VAL A 69 -26.09 16.04 0.52
N LEU A 70 -24.88 15.72 0.06
CA LEU A 70 -24.30 16.20 -1.20
C LEU A 70 -24.30 15.03 -2.18
N THR A 71 -25.00 15.15 -3.30
CA THR A 71 -25.20 14.03 -4.21
C THR A 71 -25.33 14.47 -5.67
N VAL A 72 -24.93 13.58 -6.58
CA VAL A 72 -25.22 13.67 -8.02
C VAL A 72 -26.23 12.60 -8.45
N GLU A 73 -26.70 11.76 -7.52
CA GLU A 73 -27.62 10.66 -7.82
C GLU A 73 -29.07 11.12 -8.01
N HIS A 74 -29.74 10.44 -8.92
CA HIS A 74 -31.16 10.63 -9.21
C HIS A 74 -32.05 9.76 -8.30
N ARG A 75 -31.95 9.94 -6.97
CA ARG A 75 -32.85 9.32 -5.98
C ARG A 75 -33.21 10.28 -4.85
N GLU A 76 -34.31 10.00 -4.15
CA GLU A 76 -34.68 10.74 -2.94
C GLU A 76 -33.80 10.34 -1.75
N TYR A 77 -33.54 11.31 -0.88
CA TYR A 77 -32.74 11.12 0.32
C TYR A 77 -33.41 11.76 1.52
N ASP A 78 -33.39 11.05 2.65
CA ASP A 78 -33.61 11.62 3.97
C ASP A 78 -32.24 11.74 4.67
N PRO A 79 -31.71 12.96 4.87
CA PRO A 79 -30.40 13.17 5.47
C PRO A 79 -30.20 12.51 6.84
N ALA A 80 -31.24 12.47 7.68
CA ALA A 80 -31.13 11.86 9.01
C ALA A 80 -31.09 10.32 8.90
N TYR A 81 -31.96 9.76 8.06
CA TYR A 81 -31.96 8.32 7.80
C TYR A 81 -30.63 7.84 7.18
N GLU A 82 -30.07 8.57 6.23
CA GLU A 82 -28.80 8.19 5.58
C GLU A 82 -27.61 8.28 6.55
N PHE A 83 -27.62 9.27 7.46
CA PHE A 83 -26.66 9.31 8.56
C PHE A 83 -26.79 8.10 9.48
N GLU A 84 -27.99 7.77 9.95
CA GLU A 84 -28.21 6.59 10.80
C GLU A 84 -27.80 5.29 10.11
N LYS A 85 -28.13 5.16 8.82
CA LYS A 85 -27.75 4.02 7.98
C LYS A 85 -26.22 3.90 7.88
N GLU A 86 -25.52 5.00 7.67
CA GLU A 86 -24.05 5.02 7.65
C GLU A 86 -23.47 4.66 9.03
N MET A 87 -24.05 5.15 10.12
CA MET A 87 -23.60 4.80 11.47
C MET A 87 -23.76 3.30 11.76
N ARG A 88 -24.91 2.71 11.41
CA ARG A 88 -25.14 1.26 11.54
C ARG A 88 -24.16 0.46 10.68
N ARG A 89 -23.86 0.92 9.47
CA ARG A 89 -22.87 0.27 8.58
C ARG A 89 -21.47 0.28 9.22
N ARG A 90 -21.07 1.39 9.83
CA ARG A 90 -19.79 1.51 10.55
C ARG A 90 -19.74 0.59 11.76
N GLU A 91 -20.80 0.49 12.54
CA GLU A 91 -20.89 -0.47 13.66
C GLU A 91 -20.67 -1.91 13.18
N VAL A 92 -21.35 -2.32 12.09
CA VAL A 92 -21.16 -3.65 11.50
C VAL A 92 -19.73 -3.89 11.04
N LEU A 93 -19.06 -2.90 10.46
CA LEU A 93 -17.65 -3.01 10.08
C LEU A 93 -16.74 -3.16 11.30
N LEU A 94 -17.01 -2.42 12.37
CA LEU A 94 -16.24 -2.47 13.61
C LEU A 94 -16.46 -3.79 14.38
N ASP A 95 -17.61 -4.43 14.25
CA ASP A 95 -17.90 -5.74 14.85
C ASP A 95 -17.14 -6.88 14.14
N LYS A 96 -16.78 -6.71 12.86
CA LYS A 96 -16.02 -7.70 12.09
C LYS A 96 -14.51 -7.74 12.42
N ARG A 97 -14.01 -6.80 13.23
CA ARG A 97 -12.59 -6.73 13.60
C ARG A 97 -12.14 -8.01 14.28
N VAL A 98 -10.93 -8.47 13.91
CA VAL A 98 -10.27 -9.58 14.60
C VAL A 98 -10.05 -9.26 16.09
N VAL A 99 -9.89 -7.97 16.45
CA VAL A 99 -9.73 -7.52 17.84
C VAL A 99 -10.51 -6.22 18.08
N SER A 100 -11.26 -6.18 19.18
CA SER A 100 -11.94 -4.96 19.66
C SER A 100 -10.98 -3.81 19.97
N HIS A 101 -9.68 -4.11 20.10
CA HIS A 101 -8.59 -3.18 20.46
C HIS A 101 -7.86 -2.62 19.23
N LEU A 102 -8.18 -3.05 18.00
CA LEU A 102 -7.65 -2.38 16.81
C LEU A 102 -8.16 -0.93 16.77
N PRO A 103 -7.32 0.04 16.37
CA PRO A 103 -7.72 1.44 16.28
C PRO A 103 -8.99 1.59 15.43
N LEU A 104 -10.06 2.10 16.05
CA LEU A 104 -11.39 2.27 15.44
C LEU A 104 -11.27 3.03 14.11
N HIS A 105 -10.51 4.12 14.12
CA HIS A 105 -10.34 5.00 12.97
C HIS A 105 -9.65 4.30 11.79
N LEU A 106 -8.57 3.54 12.03
CA LEU A 106 -7.89 2.81 10.95
C LEU A 106 -8.76 1.70 10.36
N THR A 107 -9.57 1.04 11.18
CA THR A 107 -10.51 0.03 10.67
C THR A 107 -11.55 0.69 9.75
N LEU A 108 -12.10 1.84 10.15
CA LEU A 108 -13.04 2.56 9.30
C LEU A 108 -12.37 3.11 8.03
N ALA A 109 -11.14 3.60 8.13
CA ALA A 109 -10.36 4.03 6.97
C ALA A 109 -10.09 2.88 6.01
N SER A 110 -9.91 1.65 6.50
CA SER A 110 -9.65 0.50 5.63
C SER A 110 -10.77 0.24 4.61
N ASP A 111 -12.00 0.59 4.96
CA ASP A 111 -13.16 0.39 4.11
C ASP A 111 -13.26 1.43 2.97
N SER A 112 -12.74 2.64 3.16
CA SER A 112 -12.83 3.71 2.16
C SER A 112 -12.06 3.41 0.88
N PHE A 113 -11.03 2.55 0.96
CA PHE A 113 -10.21 2.14 -0.18
C PHE A 113 -10.87 1.06 -1.04
N ILE A 114 -11.90 0.37 -0.54
CA ILE A 114 -12.51 -0.76 -1.25
C ILE A 114 -13.60 -0.25 -2.18
N VAL A 115 -13.36 -0.38 -3.48
CA VAL A 115 -14.26 0.08 -4.54
C VAL A 115 -14.68 -1.08 -5.44
N MET A 116 -15.63 -0.83 -6.34
CA MET A 116 -15.95 -1.78 -7.40
C MET A 116 -15.29 -1.33 -8.70
N ARG A 117 -14.62 -2.26 -9.40
CA ARG A 117 -14.17 -2.10 -10.78
C ARG A 117 -14.84 -3.18 -11.61
N ASN A 118 -15.68 -2.76 -12.56
CA ASN A 118 -16.59 -3.65 -13.27
C ASN A 118 -17.48 -4.43 -12.26
N GLU A 119 -17.34 -5.75 -12.21
CA GLU A 119 -18.14 -6.65 -11.36
C GLU A 119 -17.41 -7.13 -10.09
N LEU A 120 -16.14 -6.75 -9.89
CA LEU A 120 -15.30 -7.23 -8.78
C LEU A 120 -14.79 -6.08 -7.92
N LYS A 121 -14.41 -6.39 -6.67
CA LYS A 121 -13.68 -5.44 -5.82
C LYS A 121 -12.32 -5.05 -6.40
N SER A 122 -11.93 -3.81 -6.11
CA SER A 122 -10.58 -3.27 -6.31
C SER A 122 -10.20 -2.43 -5.09
N ILE A 123 -8.92 -2.05 -5.01
CA ILE A 123 -8.38 -1.19 -3.95
C ILE A 123 -7.84 0.07 -4.59
N ILE A 124 -8.35 1.23 -4.15
CA ILE A 124 -7.77 2.54 -4.47
C ILE A 124 -6.50 2.73 -3.65
N ALA A 125 -5.40 3.11 -4.29
CA ALA A 125 -4.09 3.24 -3.64
C ALA A 125 -4.07 4.39 -2.61
N GLY A 126 -4.79 5.48 -2.88
CA GLY A 126 -5.03 6.50 -1.87
C GLY A 126 -5.76 7.74 -2.36
N TYR A 127 -6.39 8.42 -1.41
CA TYR A 127 -7.15 9.63 -1.66
C TYR A 127 -6.37 10.90 -1.33
N HIS A 128 -6.46 11.93 -2.15
CA HIS A 128 -7.42 12.15 -3.25
C HIS A 128 -6.88 11.98 -4.68
N TRP A 129 -5.68 11.44 -4.87
CA TRP A 129 -5.01 11.49 -6.19
C TRP A 129 -4.98 10.18 -6.96
N PHE A 130 -4.96 9.04 -6.29
CA PHE A 130 -4.63 7.79 -6.95
C PHE A 130 -5.87 6.98 -7.32
N GLY A 131 -5.78 6.29 -8.46
CA GLY A 131 -6.67 5.20 -8.84
C GLY A 131 -6.24 3.86 -8.21
N ASP A 132 -6.53 2.77 -8.91
CA ASP A 132 -6.09 1.43 -8.51
C ASP A 132 -4.69 1.10 -9.03
N TRP A 133 -3.77 0.90 -8.09
CA TRP A 133 -2.41 0.46 -8.35
C TRP A 133 -2.27 -0.98 -7.89
N GLY A 134 -1.84 -1.87 -8.78
CA GLY A 134 -1.71 -3.30 -8.49
C GLY A 134 -0.70 -3.57 -7.38
N ARG A 135 0.45 -2.88 -7.39
CA ARG A 135 1.45 -2.98 -6.31
C ARG A 135 0.85 -2.59 -4.96
N ASP A 136 0.27 -1.40 -4.86
CA ASP A 136 -0.34 -0.89 -3.63
C ASP A 136 -1.50 -1.77 -3.16
N SER A 137 -2.33 -2.24 -4.08
CA SER A 137 -3.45 -3.15 -3.79
C SER A 137 -2.94 -4.44 -3.15
N LEU A 138 -1.89 -5.03 -3.72
CA LEU A 138 -1.28 -6.26 -3.21
C LEU A 138 -0.60 -6.04 -1.87
N ILE A 139 0.16 -4.97 -1.69
CA ILE A 139 0.76 -4.66 -0.38
C ILE A 139 -0.34 -4.44 0.68
N SER A 140 -1.43 -3.76 0.30
CA SER A 140 -2.51 -3.40 1.22
C SER A 140 -3.45 -4.55 1.58
N LEU A 141 -3.59 -5.55 0.71
CA LEU A 141 -4.61 -6.60 0.83
C LEU A 141 -4.67 -7.28 2.21
N PRO A 142 -3.55 -7.70 2.85
CA PRO A 142 -3.62 -8.38 4.13
C PRO A 142 -4.20 -7.51 5.24
N GLY A 143 -3.77 -6.25 5.30
CA GLY A 143 -4.21 -5.29 6.29
C GLY A 143 -5.65 -4.80 6.10
N LEU A 144 -6.07 -4.59 4.84
CA LEU A 144 -7.40 -4.09 4.55
C LEU A 144 -8.46 -5.18 4.58
N LEU A 145 -8.13 -6.41 4.15
CA LEU A 145 -9.13 -7.44 3.85
C LEU A 145 -8.95 -8.74 4.65
N LEU A 146 -7.72 -9.16 4.96
CA LEU A 146 -7.52 -10.44 5.67
C LEU A 146 -7.69 -10.30 7.19
N VAL A 147 -6.99 -9.33 7.81
CA VAL A 147 -7.11 -9.06 9.26
C VAL A 147 -8.45 -8.42 9.65
N THR A 148 -9.25 -8.01 8.67
CA THR A 148 -10.62 -7.49 8.86
C THR A 148 -11.69 -8.52 8.48
N ARG A 149 -11.30 -9.75 8.13
CA ARG A 149 -12.18 -10.88 7.77
C ARG A 149 -13.07 -10.66 6.55
N ARG A 150 -12.61 -9.85 5.61
CA ARG A 150 -13.26 -9.54 4.32
C ARG A 150 -12.71 -10.46 3.22
N TYR A 151 -12.82 -11.77 3.45
CA TYR A 151 -12.15 -12.78 2.62
C TYR A 151 -12.73 -12.88 1.21
N GLU A 152 -14.05 -12.69 1.04
CA GLU A 152 -14.64 -12.69 -0.29
C GLU A 152 -14.16 -11.47 -1.10
N GLU A 153 -14.13 -10.29 -0.49
CA GLU A 153 -13.57 -9.12 -1.16
C GLU A 153 -12.08 -9.30 -1.49
N ALA A 154 -11.29 -9.96 -0.64
CA ALA A 154 -9.90 -10.31 -0.94
C ALA A 154 -9.79 -11.23 -2.17
N ARG A 155 -10.66 -12.24 -2.24
CA ARG A 155 -10.76 -13.16 -3.38
C ARG A 155 -11.11 -12.41 -4.67
N GLU A 156 -12.09 -11.52 -4.61
CA GLU A 156 -12.49 -10.67 -5.75
C GLU A 156 -11.34 -9.78 -6.24
N VAL A 157 -10.59 -9.13 -5.32
CA VAL A 157 -9.44 -8.29 -5.69
C VAL A 157 -8.35 -9.10 -6.40
N LEU A 158 -8.00 -10.28 -5.88
CA LEU A 158 -7.00 -11.16 -6.51
C LEU A 158 -7.48 -11.64 -7.88
N LEU A 159 -8.75 -12.03 -8.01
CA LEU A 159 -9.35 -12.41 -9.30
C LEU A 159 -9.34 -11.24 -10.29
N ASN A 160 -9.61 -10.03 -9.82
CA ASN A 160 -9.64 -8.86 -10.67
C ASN A 160 -8.24 -8.56 -11.24
N LEU A 161 -7.19 -8.61 -10.41
CA LEU A 161 -5.81 -8.37 -10.84
C LEU A 161 -5.29 -9.45 -11.80
N VAL A 162 -5.50 -10.73 -11.48
CA VAL A 162 -4.94 -11.84 -12.26
C VAL A 162 -5.58 -11.99 -13.64
N ARG A 163 -6.82 -11.48 -13.83
CA ARG A 163 -7.47 -11.44 -15.14
C ARG A 163 -6.68 -10.61 -16.16
N TYR A 164 -5.91 -9.63 -15.70
CA TYR A 164 -5.06 -8.81 -16.55
C TYR A 164 -3.61 -9.33 -16.63
N GLU A 165 -3.32 -10.53 -16.09
CA GLU A 165 -2.00 -11.14 -16.26
C GLU A 165 -1.68 -11.30 -17.75
N SER A 166 -0.51 -10.78 -18.14
CA SER A 166 -0.03 -10.84 -19.51
C SER A 166 1.50 -10.99 -19.53
N ASN A 167 1.99 -12.03 -20.19
CA ASN A 167 3.41 -12.37 -20.28
C ASN A 167 4.12 -12.42 -18.91
N GLY A 168 3.45 -12.96 -17.89
CA GLY A 168 3.95 -13.07 -16.53
C GLY A 168 3.95 -11.79 -15.73
N LEU A 169 3.32 -10.72 -16.22
CA LEU A 169 3.19 -9.45 -15.50
C LEU A 169 1.75 -9.23 -15.04
N ILE A 170 1.63 -8.70 -13.83
CA ILE A 170 0.41 -8.12 -13.24
C ILE A 170 0.51 -6.61 -13.41
N PRO A 171 -0.59 -5.91 -13.74
CA PRO A 171 -0.55 -4.46 -13.90
C PRO A 171 -0.02 -3.74 -12.65
N ASN A 172 0.84 -2.74 -12.86
CA ASN A 172 1.27 -1.79 -11.83
C ASN A 172 0.16 -0.80 -11.49
N ALA A 173 -0.55 -0.31 -12.50
CA ALA A 173 -1.64 0.66 -12.36
C ALA A 173 -2.63 0.55 -13.51
N PHE A 174 -3.81 1.13 -13.34
CA PHE A 174 -4.75 1.36 -14.42
C PHE A 174 -4.96 2.86 -14.66
N ILE A 175 -5.11 3.25 -15.93
CA ILE A 175 -5.33 4.64 -16.31
C ILE A 175 -6.78 5.03 -15.99
N ASP A 176 -6.99 6.07 -15.18
CA ASP A 176 -8.32 6.46 -14.66
C ASP A 176 -9.40 6.68 -15.74
N ARG A 177 -9.04 7.24 -16.91
CA ARG A 177 -10.02 7.59 -17.97
C ARG A 177 -10.24 6.49 -19.01
N SER A 178 -9.21 5.73 -19.37
CA SER A 178 -9.31 4.69 -20.41
C SER A 178 -9.48 3.29 -19.83
N GLY A 179 -9.06 3.09 -18.57
CA GLY A 179 -9.04 1.79 -17.92
C GLY A 179 -7.86 0.90 -18.33
N ASP A 180 -6.94 1.39 -19.17
CA ASP A 180 -5.82 0.61 -19.69
C ASP A 180 -4.84 0.23 -18.58
N ALA A 181 -4.35 -1.01 -18.64
CA ALA A 181 -3.37 -1.54 -17.70
C ALA A 181 -1.94 -1.12 -18.08
N ILE A 182 -1.16 -0.69 -17.09
CA ILE A 182 0.26 -0.36 -17.21
C ILE A 182 1.08 -1.46 -16.52
N TYR A 183 2.09 -2.02 -17.20
CA TYR A 183 2.85 -3.20 -16.74
C TYR A 183 4.29 -2.89 -16.31
N ASN A 184 4.63 -1.64 -16.01
CA ASN A 184 5.99 -1.19 -15.67
C ASN A 184 6.41 -1.54 -14.23
N THR A 185 6.34 -2.82 -13.86
CA THR A 185 6.62 -3.30 -12.50
C THR A 185 7.34 -4.66 -12.54
N VAL A 186 8.38 -4.80 -11.71
CA VAL A 186 9.08 -6.09 -11.50
C VAL A 186 8.64 -6.77 -10.20
N ASP A 187 8.04 -6.03 -9.27
CA ASP A 187 7.66 -6.50 -7.94
C ASP A 187 6.19 -6.94 -7.83
N ALA A 188 5.25 -6.33 -8.56
CA ALA A 188 3.83 -6.65 -8.44
C ALA A 188 3.50 -8.13 -8.72
N PRO A 189 4.07 -8.81 -9.73
CA PRO A 189 3.80 -10.24 -9.95
C PRO A 189 4.31 -11.13 -8.80
N LEU A 190 5.43 -10.75 -8.17
CA LEU A 190 5.99 -11.48 -7.04
C LEU A 190 5.16 -11.24 -5.77
N TRP A 191 4.71 -10.00 -5.55
CA TRP A 191 3.73 -9.70 -4.52
C TRP A 191 2.41 -10.45 -4.74
N PHE A 192 1.98 -10.63 -5.99
CA PHE A 192 0.75 -11.38 -6.29
C PHE A 192 0.84 -12.82 -5.77
N ILE A 193 1.94 -13.52 -6.05
CA ILE A 193 2.17 -14.88 -5.54
C ILE A 193 2.19 -14.89 -4.00
N ASP A 194 2.87 -13.93 -3.38
CA ASP A 194 2.87 -13.77 -1.93
C ASP A 194 1.46 -13.55 -1.37
N ARG A 195 0.63 -12.74 -2.05
CA ARG A 195 -0.73 -12.44 -1.57
C ARG A 195 -1.70 -13.58 -1.73
N VAL A 196 -1.58 -14.39 -2.76
CA VAL A 196 -2.32 -15.66 -2.85
C VAL A 196 -1.97 -16.54 -1.65
N TYR A 197 -0.69 -16.66 -1.31
CA TYR A 197 -0.27 -17.42 -0.13
C TYR A 197 -0.81 -16.84 1.18
N GLN A 198 -0.75 -15.52 1.39
CA GLN A 198 -1.36 -14.89 2.57
C GLN A 198 -2.87 -15.17 2.63
N TYR A 199 -3.59 -15.05 1.51
CA TYR A 199 -5.01 -15.35 1.43
C TYR A 199 -5.32 -16.81 1.83
N LEU A 200 -4.54 -17.77 1.32
CA LEU A 200 -4.68 -19.18 1.67
C LEU A 200 -4.41 -19.44 3.15
N LYS A 201 -3.39 -18.81 3.76
CA LYS A 201 -3.15 -18.91 5.21
C LYS A 201 -4.36 -18.47 6.05
N TYR A 202 -5.24 -17.62 5.51
CA TYR A 202 -6.48 -17.20 6.16
C TYR A 202 -7.71 -18.05 5.84
N THR A 203 -7.79 -18.65 4.65
CA THR A 203 -9.03 -19.24 4.13
C THR A 203 -8.95 -20.72 3.84
N ASN A 204 -7.76 -21.22 3.53
CA ASN A 204 -7.54 -22.55 2.97
C ASN A 204 -8.40 -22.84 1.71
N ASP A 205 -8.68 -21.82 0.91
CA ASP A 205 -9.47 -21.94 -0.33
C ASP A 205 -8.63 -22.55 -1.46
N ILE A 206 -8.51 -23.89 -1.43
CA ILE A 206 -7.76 -24.67 -2.43
C ILE A 206 -8.43 -24.61 -3.81
N ASP A 207 -9.77 -24.50 -3.87
CA ASP A 207 -10.48 -24.38 -5.15
C ASP A 207 -10.10 -23.08 -5.88
N PHE A 208 -9.97 -21.97 -5.13
CA PHE A 208 -9.42 -20.73 -5.67
C PHE A 208 -7.99 -20.90 -6.17
N LEU A 209 -7.10 -21.54 -5.38
CA LEU A 209 -5.72 -21.80 -5.80
C LEU A 209 -5.66 -22.56 -7.13
N MET A 210 -6.41 -23.66 -7.24
CA MET A 210 -6.46 -24.47 -8.46
C MET A 210 -6.99 -23.66 -9.65
N HIS A 211 -7.95 -22.77 -9.43
CA HIS A 211 -8.48 -21.90 -10.48
C HIS A 211 -7.46 -20.92 -11.05
N ILE A 212 -6.51 -20.44 -10.23
CA ILE A 212 -5.51 -19.43 -10.64
C ILE A 212 -4.09 -19.99 -10.83
N TRP A 213 -3.90 -21.29 -10.59
CA TRP A 213 -2.57 -21.93 -10.58
C TRP A 213 -1.79 -21.70 -11.88
N GLU A 214 -2.43 -21.91 -13.03
CA GLU A 214 -1.79 -21.74 -14.34
C GLU A 214 -1.26 -20.32 -14.54
N LYS A 215 -1.97 -19.31 -14.00
CA LYS A 215 -1.55 -17.91 -14.06
C LYS A 215 -0.35 -17.64 -13.15
N MET A 216 -0.31 -18.23 -11.96
CA MET A 216 0.86 -18.15 -11.08
C MET A 216 2.08 -18.85 -11.69
N ALA A 217 1.89 -20.03 -12.29
CA ALA A 217 2.94 -20.74 -13.01
C ALA A 217 3.45 -19.93 -14.22
N SER A 218 2.56 -19.28 -14.97
CA SER A 218 2.90 -18.37 -16.07
C SER A 218 3.83 -17.25 -15.61
N ILE A 219 3.58 -16.63 -14.44
CA ILE A 219 4.44 -15.58 -13.88
C ILE A 219 5.87 -16.10 -13.70
N VAL A 220 6.03 -17.23 -13.01
CA VAL A 220 7.36 -17.81 -12.75
C VAL A 220 8.07 -18.20 -14.04
N ASP A 221 7.37 -18.87 -14.95
CA ASP A 221 7.92 -19.30 -16.23
C ASP A 221 8.42 -18.13 -17.08
N ASN A 222 7.69 -17.02 -17.10
CA ASN A 222 8.09 -15.82 -17.82
C ASN A 222 9.23 -15.07 -17.12
N TYR A 223 9.31 -15.09 -15.79
CA TYR A 223 10.49 -14.59 -15.08
C TYR A 223 11.73 -15.42 -15.40
N ILE A 224 11.61 -16.75 -15.52
CA ILE A 224 12.72 -17.63 -15.90
C ILE A 224 13.16 -17.36 -17.35
N LYS A 225 12.22 -17.33 -18.30
CA LYS A 225 12.53 -17.19 -19.75
C LYS A 225 12.88 -15.75 -20.15
N GLY A 226 12.33 -14.79 -19.41
CA GLY A 226 12.36 -13.38 -19.71
C GLY A 226 11.02 -12.85 -20.25
N THR A 227 10.69 -11.63 -19.85
CA THR A 227 9.51 -10.87 -20.28
C THR A 227 9.88 -9.42 -20.61
N TYR A 228 8.90 -8.52 -20.68
CA TYR A 228 9.10 -7.10 -20.95
C TYR A 228 10.03 -6.43 -19.92
N TYR A 229 10.56 -5.26 -20.30
CA TYR A 229 11.41 -4.41 -19.46
C TYR A 229 12.66 -5.12 -18.92
N GLY A 230 13.23 -6.01 -19.72
CA GLY A 230 14.45 -6.73 -19.38
C GLY A 230 14.31 -7.67 -18.18
N ILE A 231 13.09 -7.90 -17.67
CA ILE A 231 12.83 -8.77 -16.52
C ILE A 231 13.12 -10.21 -16.92
N LYS A 232 14.13 -10.82 -16.32
CA LYS A 232 14.48 -12.22 -16.53
C LYS A 232 15.37 -12.77 -15.42
N MET A 233 15.42 -14.09 -15.31
CA MET A 233 16.42 -14.80 -14.52
C MET A 233 17.74 -14.87 -15.30
N ASP A 234 18.83 -14.39 -14.69
CA ASP A 234 20.18 -14.56 -15.22
C ASP A 234 20.74 -15.96 -14.86
N ASN A 235 21.94 -16.30 -15.37
CA ASN A 235 22.55 -17.63 -15.18
C ASN A 235 22.85 -17.99 -13.71
N ASP A 236 22.87 -17.00 -12.82
CA ASP A 236 23.02 -17.17 -11.38
C ASP A 236 21.67 -17.28 -10.64
N TYR A 237 20.59 -17.52 -11.38
CA TYR A 237 19.23 -17.73 -10.85
C TYR A 237 18.59 -16.49 -10.19
N LEU A 238 19.25 -15.33 -10.30
CA LEU A 238 18.78 -14.04 -9.79
C LEU A 238 18.03 -13.26 -10.87
N ILE A 239 17.11 -12.40 -10.44
CA ILE A 239 16.30 -11.58 -11.34
C ILE A 239 17.05 -10.30 -11.72
N SER A 240 17.21 -10.11 -13.02
CA SER A 240 17.69 -8.93 -13.72
C SER A 240 16.49 -8.15 -14.26
N HIS A 241 16.50 -6.82 -14.22
CA HIS A 241 15.44 -6.00 -14.81
C HIS A 241 15.92 -4.59 -15.19
N ASP A 242 15.15 -3.87 -16.01
CA ASP A 242 15.44 -2.47 -16.39
C ASP A 242 15.21 -1.48 -15.23
N ALA A 243 15.66 -0.24 -15.40
CA ALA A 243 15.52 0.81 -14.39
C ALA A 243 14.06 1.22 -14.15
N GLY A 244 13.74 1.61 -12.92
CA GLY A 244 12.47 2.26 -12.57
C GLY A 244 11.26 1.33 -12.49
N LEU A 245 11.47 0.03 -12.23
CA LEU A 245 10.40 -0.97 -12.13
C LEU A 245 10.07 -1.40 -10.69
N THR A 246 10.90 -1.01 -9.71
CA THR A 246 10.67 -1.26 -8.28
C THR A 246 9.70 -0.21 -7.71
N TRP A 247 9.22 -0.37 -6.48
CA TRP A 247 8.40 0.66 -5.81
C TRP A 247 9.05 2.05 -5.68
N MET A 248 10.37 2.16 -5.84
CA MET A 248 11.07 3.44 -5.96
C MET A 248 11.17 3.90 -7.42
N ASP A 249 10.04 4.17 -8.10
CA ASP A 249 9.91 4.27 -9.57
C ASP A 249 9.85 5.70 -10.15
N VAL A 250 10.14 6.73 -9.35
CA VAL A 250 10.05 8.12 -9.81
C VAL A 250 10.97 8.42 -11.01
N LYS A 251 10.37 9.01 -12.04
CA LYS A 251 11.03 9.45 -13.28
C LYS A 251 10.90 10.95 -13.47
N LEU A 252 12.01 11.63 -13.74
CA LEU A 252 12.06 13.06 -14.06
C LEU A 252 12.68 13.26 -15.46
N GLY A 253 11.84 13.70 -16.41
CA GLY A 253 12.22 13.72 -17.83
C GLY A 253 12.52 12.30 -18.32
N ASP A 254 13.72 12.07 -18.84
CA ASP A 254 14.17 10.75 -19.31
C ASP A 254 14.92 9.93 -18.25
N ASN A 255 15.19 10.50 -17.07
CA ASN A 255 16.01 9.87 -16.05
C ASN A 255 15.17 9.33 -14.88
N PHE A 256 15.50 8.13 -14.41
CA PHE A 256 14.99 7.61 -13.14
C PHE A 256 15.83 8.16 -11.99
N ILE A 257 15.18 8.71 -10.97
CA ILE A 257 15.86 9.28 -9.80
C ILE A 257 16.48 8.18 -8.93
N THR A 258 15.77 7.05 -8.82
CA THR A 258 16.19 5.84 -8.09
C THR A 258 16.09 4.64 -9.03
N PRO A 259 17.01 4.50 -10.02
CA PRO A 259 16.86 3.54 -11.11
C PRO A 259 16.79 2.08 -10.63
N ARG A 260 17.63 1.71 -9.66
CA ARG A 260 17.67 0.39 -9.00
C ARG A 260 17.56 -0.80 -9.97
N ALA A 261 18.14 -0.66 -11.15
CA ALA A 261 18.11 -1.67 -12.21
C ALA A 261 18.92 -2.91 -11.83
N ARG A 262 18.78 -3.96 -12.63
CA ARG A 262 19.49 -5.24 -12.51
C ARG A 262 19.00 -6.02 -11.29
N LYS A 263 19.79 -6.10 -10.22
CA LYS A 263 19.56 -6.99 -9.08
C LYS A 263 19.25 -6.21 -7.81
N ALA A 264 18.11 -5.51 -7.81
CA ALA A 264 17.60 -4.86 -6.60
C ALA A 264 17.32 -5.91 -5.50
N VAL A 265 17.70 -5.59 -4.26
CA VAL A 265 17.79 -6.56 -3.16
C VAL A 265 16.44 -7.18 -2.79
N GLU A 266 15.37 -6.39 -2.75
CA GLU A 266 14.03 -6.85 -2.40
C GLU A 266 13.40 -7.67 -3.53
N ILE A 267 13.80 -7.45 -4.79
CA ILE A 267 13.35 -8.28 -5.91
C ILE A 267 13.92 -9.69 -5.77
N GLN A 268 15.17 -9.83 -5.31
CA GLN A 268 15.74 -11.14 -5.05
C GLN A 268 15.04 -11.84 -3.87
N ALA A 269 14.75 -11.09 -2.81
CA ALA A 269 13.99 -11.61 -1.67
C ALA A 269 12.59 -12.09 -2.07
N LEU A 270 11.87 -11.27 -2.84
CA LEU A 270 10.54 -11.58 -3.35
C LEU A 270 10.55 -12.76 -4.33
N TRP A 271 11.57 -12.85 -5.19
CA TRP A 271 11.74 -13.96 -6.13
C TRP A 271 11.95 -15.28 -5.41
N TYR A 272 12.88 -15.31 -4.45
CA TYR A 272 13.09 -16.48 -3.61
C TYR A 272 11.81 -16.87 -2.86
N ASN A 273 11.13 -15.90 -2.24
CA ASN A 273 9.88 -16.14 -1.53
C ASN A 273 8.80 -16.70 -2.45
N ALA A 274 8.63 -16.13 -3.65
CA ALA A 274 7.69 -16.62 -4.65
C ALA A 274 7.98 -18.06 -5.08
N LEU A 275 9.24 -18.41 -5.36
CA LEU A 275 9.61 -19.79 -5.72
C LEU A 275 9.33 -20.78 -4.59
N ARG A 276 9.61 -20.41 -3.33
CA ARG A 276 9.31 -21.27 -2.17
C ARG A 276 7.82 -21.43 -1.94
N ILE A 277 7.03 -20.39 -2.19
CA ILE A 277 5.56 -20.47 -2.18
C ILE A 277 5.07 -21.39 -3.29
N MET A 278 5.58 -21.23 -4.51
CA MET A 278 5.19 -22.05 -5.65
C MET A 278 5.56 -23.52 -5.44
N ASP A 279 6.71 -23.81 -4.85
CA ASP A 279 7.09 -25.17 -4.43
C ASP A 279 6.10 -25.75 -3.43
N LEU A 280 5.76 -24.97 -2.39
CA LEU A 280 4.85 -25.39 -1.33
C LEU A 280 3.43 -25.67 -1.82
N LEU A 281 2.95 -24.86 -2.77
CA LEU A 281 1.59 -24.91 -3.31
C LEU A 281 1.45 -25.79 -4.55
N SER A 282 2.55 -26.38 -5.05
CA SER A 282 2.58 -27.13 -6.31
C SER A 282 1.69 -28.39 -6.25
N PRO A 283 0.64 -28.50 -7.08
CA PRO A 283 -0.24 -29.67 -7.09
C PRO A 283 0.47 -30.98 -7.47
N ASP A 284 1.51 -30.88 -8.30
CA ASP A 284 2.20 -32.04 -8.87
C ASP A 284 3.43 -32.47 -8.05
N GLY A 285 3.78 -31.72 -6.99
CA GLY A 285 4.91 -32.02 -6.10
C GLY A 285 6.29 -32.00 -6.78
N GLU A 286 6.39 -31.53 -8.03
CA GLU A 286 7.63 -31.50 -8.80
C GLU A 286 8.53 -30.37 -8.28
N GLY A 287 9.59 -30.72 -7.53
CA GLY A 287 10.53 -29.83 -6.85
C GLY A 287 11.33 -28.85 -7.74
N LYS A 288 10.88 -28.60 -8.98
CA LYS A 288 11.51 -27.66 -9.92
C LYS A 288 11.66 -26.25 -9.33
N TYR A 289 10.66 -25.77 -8.59
CA TYR A 289 10.73 -24.43 -7.99
C TYR A 289 11.71 -24.39 -6.81
N ARG A 290 11.81 -25.49 -6.04
CA ARG A 290 12.80 -25.63 -4.95
C ARG A 290 14.22 -25.58 -5.46
N GLU A 291 14.54 -26.31 -6.54
CA GLU A 291 15.88 -26.32 -7.12
C GLU A 291 16.31 -24.90 -7.53
N ILE A 292 15.43 -24.16 -8.22
CA ILE A 292 15.69 -22.77 -8.62
C ILE A 292 15.86 -21.88 -7.38
N ALA A 293 15.00 -22.04 -6.36
CA ALA A 293 15.05 -21.25 -5.13
C ALA A 293 16.37 -21.47 -4.37
N ASP A 294 16.82 -22.72 -4.27
CA ASP A 294 18.03 -23.09 -3.55
C ASP A 294 19.27 -22.54 -4.28
N MET A 295 19.32 -22.63 -5.62
CA MET A 295 20.38 -22.00 -6.42
C MET A 295 20.38 -20.47 -6.32
N ALA A 296 19.21 -19.83 -6.38
CA ALA A 296 19.08 -18.39 -6.21
C ALA A 296 19.57 -17.94 -4.82
N LYS A 297 19.25 -18.70 -3.77
CA LYS A 297 19.73 -18.43 -2.41
C LYS A 297 21.24 -18.60 -2.29
N GLU A 298 21.80 -19.68 -2.81
CA GLU A 298 23.24 -19.93 -2.77
C GLU A 298 24.03 -18.82 -3.49
N ASN A 299 23.65 -18.51 -4.73
CA ASN A 299 24.32 -17.47 -5.53
C ASN A 299 24.12 -16.06 -4.96
N PHE A 300 22.95 -15.75 -4.39
CA PHE A 300 22.77 -14.48 -3.69
C PHE A 300 23.71 -14.37 -2.49
N LEU A 301 23.77 -15.40 -1.64
CA LEU A 301 24.58 -15.37 -0.42
C LEU A 301 26.09 -15.38 -0.70
N SER A 302 26.54 -15.99 -1.80
CA SER A 302 27.95 -15.93 -2.21
C SER A 302 28.38 -14.52 -2.60
N GLU A 303 27.46 -13.72 -3.14
CA GLU A 303 27.72 -12.35 -3.58
C GLU A 303 27.36 -11.29 -2.54
N TYR A 304 26.47 -11.58 -1.59
CA TYR A 304 25.98 -10.63 -0.58
C TYR A 304 26.90 -10.54 0.65
N ASP A 305 28.17 -10.19 0.44
CA ASP A 305 29.19 -10.02 1.48
C ASP A 305 28.98 -8.75 2.34
N LYS A 306 28.22 -7.78 1.81
CA LYS A 306 27.80 -6.54 2.49
C LYS A 306 26.32 -6.30 2.25
N GLN A 307 25.74 -5.38 3.02
CA GLN A 307 24.36 -4.98 2.85
C GLN A 307 24.23 -4.03 1.65
N TYR A 308 23.87 -4.57 0.50
CA TYR A 308 23.65 -3.82 -0.73
C TYR A 308 22.17 -3.48 -0.91
N ASP A 309 21.87 -2.30 -1.47
CA ASP A 309 20.54 -1.98 -2.01
C ASP A 309 20.34 -2.57 -3.41
N VAL A 310 21.41 -2.60 -4.21
CA VAL A 310 21.47 -3.24 -5.53
C VAL A 310 22.74 -4.08 -5.62
N LEU A 311 22.59 -5.38 -5.82
CA LEU A 311 23.69 -6.35 -5.78
C LEU A 311 24.64 -6.18 -6.97
N ASP A 312 24.11 -6.06 -8.20
CA ASP A 312 24.89 -6.04 -9.45
C ASP A 312 25.84 -4.83 -9.51
N THR A 313 25.36 -3.65 -9.10
CA THR A 313 26.14 -2.41 -9.07
C THR A 313 26.93 -2.22 -7.77
N ARG A 314 26.84 -3.15 -6.82
CA ARG A 314 27.42 -3.05 -5.47
C ARG A 314 27.05 -1.74 -4.75
N ASP A 315 25.79 -1.30 -4.92
CA ASP A 315 25.31 -0.08 -4.26
C ASP A 315 25.14 -0.33 -2.75
N CYS A 316 26.00 0.28 -1.95
CA CYS A 316 25.98 0.19 -0.49
C CYS A 316 25.11 1.27 0.18
N SER A 317 24.31 2.02 -0.58
CA SER A 317 23.38 3.01 -0.03
C SER A 317 22.46 2.33 0.98
N CYS A 318 22.44 2.81 2.22
CA CYS A 318 21.55 2.25 3.22
C CYS A 318 20.11 2.71 2.93
N ARG A 319 19.30 1.75 2.49
CA ARG A 319 17.89 1.88 2.15
C ARG A 319 17.07 0.81 2.86
N PRO A 320 15.75 1.00 3.02
CA PRO A 320 14.93 0.07 3.79
C PRO A 320 14.65 -1.26 3.07
N ASN A 321 14.90 -1.35 1.75
CA ASN A 321 14.57 -2.49 0.90
C ASN A 321 15.15 -3.83 1.39
N LYS A 322 16.33 -3.81 2.02
CA LYS A 322 16.94 -5.01 2.61
C LYS A 322 16.11 -5.66 3.72
N ILE A 323 15.12 -4.97 4.29
CA ILE A 323 14.23 -5.55 5.31
C ILE A 323 13.45 -6.75 4.77
N PHE A 324 13.14 -6.75 3.46
CA PHE A 324 12.41 -7.83 2.80
C PHE A 324 13.20 -9.15 2.77
N LEU A 325 14.54 -9.11 2.86
CA LEU A 325 15.34 -10.32 3.02
C LEU A 325 14.97 -11.12 4.28
N VAL A 326 14.43 -10.44 5.30
CA VAL A 326 14.10 -11.02 6.61
C VAL A 326 12.58 -11.18 6.79
N ALA A 327 11.82 -10.14 6.41
CA ALA A 327 10.41 -9.98 6.78
C ALA A 327 9.43 -10.92 6.06
N LEU A 328 9.77 -11.39 4.85
CA LEU A 328 8.94 -12.32 4.08
C LEU A 328 8.83 -13.68 4.76
N ASP A 329 7.85 -14.53 4.40
CA ASP A 329 7.68 -15.85 5.04
C ASP A 329 8.96 -16.71 4.87
N PHE A 330 9.48 -16.79 3.63
CA PHE A 330 10.72 -17.49 3.32
C PHE A 330 11.91 -16.51 3.21
N SER A 331 12.94 -16.73 4.03
CA SER A 331 14.12 -15.85 4.14
C SER A 331 15.34 -16.43 3.42
N MET A 332 16.01 -15.59 2.62
CA MET A 332 17.30 -15.93 2.03
C MET A 332 18.42 -15.87 3.09
N VAL A 333 18.30 -14.97 4.08
CA VAL A 333 19.34 -14.76 5.09
C VAL A 333 19.04 -15.52 6.38
N ASP A 334 20.10 -15.82 7.14
CA ASP A 334 19.99 -16.38 8.48
C ASP A 334 19.65 -15.31 9.53
N ASN A 335 19.41 -15.74 10.77
CA ASN A 335 19.08 -14.83 11.87
C ASN A 335 20.23 -13.87 12.20
N THR A 336 21.49 -14.28 12.02
CA THR A 336 22.65 -13.42 12.33
C THR A 336 22.76 -12.25 11.35
N MET A 337 22.60 -12.50 10.05
CA MET A 337 22.52 -11.45 9.05
C MET A 337 21.23 -10.64 9.22
N GLY A 338 20.11 -11.29 9.55
CA GLY A 338 18.85 -10.62 9.85
C GLY A 338 18.97 -9.57 10.96
N GLU A 339 19.60 -9.93 12.09
CA GLU A 339 19.85 -8.99 13.20
C GLU A 339 20.75 -7.82 12.78
N LYS A 340 21.75 -8.05 11.92
CA LYS A 340 22.60 -6.98 11.39
C LYS A 340 21.81 -6.01 10.49
N ILE A 341 20.90 -6.54 9.68
CA ILE A 341 20.04 -5.73 8.81
C ILE A 341 19.09 -4.88 9.66
N ILE A 342 18.42 -5.50 10.63
CA ILE A 342 17.46 -4.82 11.51
C ILE A 342 18.15 -3.69 12.27
N ARG A 343 19.32 -3.96 12.86
CA ARG A 343 20.09 -2.94 13.57
C ARG A 343 20.46 -1.76 12.67
N ASP A 344 20.96 -2.00 11.45
CA ASP A 344 21.35 -0.91 10.56
C ASP A 344 20.13 -0.09 10.08
N VAL A 345 18.98 -0.72 9.86
CA VAL A 345 17.71 0.00 9.57
C VAL A 345 17.23 0.79 10.77
N GLU A 346 17.26 0.20 11.96
CA GLU A 346 16.84 0.84 13.21
C GLU A 346 17.69 2.07 13.54
N GLU A 347 19.01 1.97 13.42
CA GLU A 347 19.93 3.05 13.77
C GLU A 347 19.90 4.22 12.76
N ARG A 348 19.66 3.95 11.47
CA ARG A 348 19.88 4.94 10.40
C ARG A 348 18.60 5.43 9.73
N LEU A 349 17.59 4.57 9.64
CA LEU A 349 16.39 4.85 8.83
C LEU A 349 15.13 5.02 9.66
N LEU A 350 15.06 4.45 10.86
CA LEU A 350 13.87 4.52 11.70
C LEU A 350 13.53 5.95 12.10
N THR A 351 12.24 6.26 12.06
CA THR A 351 11.63 7.52 12.52
C THR A 351 10.35 7.22 13.28
N PRO A 352 9.74 8.20 13.98
CA PRO A 352 8.47 8.01 14.65
C PRO A 352 7.27 7.66 13.74
N TYR A 353 7.38 7.91 12.42
CA TYR A 353 6.29 7.76 11.46
C TYR A 353 6.57 6.69 10.38
N GLY A 354 7.68 5.97 10.46
CA GLY A 354 8.08 4.96 9.46
C GLY A 354 9.58 4.94 9.19
N LEU A 355 9.98 4.39 8.04
CA LEU A 355 11.38 4.33 7.64
C LEU A 355 11.72 5.40 6.59
N ARG A 356 12.86 6.07 6.75
CA ARG A 356 13.49 6.86 5.68
C ARG A 356 13.84 5.96 4.51
N THR A 357 13.69 6.50 3.31
CA THR A 357 14.06 5.83 2.06
C THR A 357 15.56 5.82 1.77
N LEU A 358 16.31 6.68 2.45
CA LEU A 358 17.76 6.80 2.32
C LEU A 358 18.36 7.33 3.62
N ASP A 359 19.54 6.80 3.97
CA ASP A 359 20.32 7.26 5.12
C ASP A 359 20.72 8.74 5.04
N ARG A 360 20.69 9.42 6.19
CA ARG A 360 20.94 10.86 6.32
C ARG A 360 22.36 11.27 5.92
N GLU A 361 23.32 10.36 6.12
CA GLU A 361 24.72 10.60 5.76
C GLU A 361 24.99 10.44 4.26
N ASN A 362 24.01 9.97 3.48
CA ASN A 362 24.16 9.85 2.04
C ASN A 362 24.09 11.25 1.36
N PRO A 363 25.01 11.61 0.45
CA PRO A 363 24.99 12.90 -0.24
C PRO A 363 23.72 13.20 -1.05
N LEU A 364 22.98 12.17 -1.45
CA LEU A 364 21.71 12.32 -2.17
C LEU A 364 20.52 12.55 -1.24
N TYR A 365 20.71 12.48 0.09
CA TYR A 365 19.64 12.64 1.06
C TYR A 365 18.93 14.00 0.95
N LYS A 366 17.59 13.94 0.98
CA LYS A 366 16.65 15.05 1.01
C LYS A 366 15.64 14.78 2.13
N GLY A 367 15.93 15.30 3.31
CA GLY A 367 15.06 15.13 4.48
C GLY A 367 13.77 15.93 4.47
N LYS A 368 13.55 16.80 3.49
CA LYS A 368 12.27 17.47 3.26
C LYS A 368 11.79 17.16 1.84
N TYR A 369 10.50 16.87 1.70
CA TYR A 369 9.89 16.62 0.40
C TYR A 369 9.83 17.89 -0.45
N LEU A 370 9.58 19.04 0.20
CA LEU A 370 9.53 20.36 -0.44
C LEU A 370 10.80 21.15 -0.09
N GLY A 371 11.42 21.76 -1.09
CA GLY A 371 12.64 22.57 -0.95
C GLY A 371 13.03 23.24 -2.27
N GLU A 372 14.24 23.80 -2.34
CA GLU A 372 14.80 24.42 -3.56
C GLU A 372 15.28 23.37 -4.58
N PHE A 373 14.43 22.38 -4.86
CA PHE A 373 14.66 21.29 -5.81
C PHE A 373 13.31 20.71 -6.26
N ASN A 374 13.30 19.92 -7.33
CA ASN A 374 12.08 19.21 -7.72
C ASN A 374 11.72 18.15 -6.65
N LYS A 375 10.48 18.17 -6.15
CA LYS A 375 9.96 17.25 -5.11
C LYS A 375 10.23 15.77 -5.40
N ASP A 376 10.22 15.39 -6.69
CA ASP A 376 10.45 14.03 -7.18
C ASP A 376 11.87 13.53 -6.85
N ILE A 377 12.83 14.43 -6.71
CA ILE A 377 14.20 14.10 -6.28
C ILE A 377 14.21 13.58 -4.83
N ALA A 378 13.35 14.13 -3.96
CA ALA A 378 13.29 13.79 -2.55
C ALA A 378 12.41 12.57 -2.26
N TYR A 379 11.43 12.29 -3.11
CA TYR A 379 10.35 11.33 -2.88
C TYR A 379 10.81 9.91 -2.48
N HIS A 380 11.95 9.44 -3.00
CA HIS A 380 12.62 8.21 -2.55
C HIS A 380 14.07 8.43 -2.10
N ASN A 381 14.49 9.65 -1.78
CA ASN A 381 15.84 9.93 -1.30
C ASN A 381 15.84 10.61 0.07
N GLY A 382 14.94 10.25 0.97
CA GLY A 382 15.01 10.70 2.36
C GLY A 382 13.68 10.86 3.06
N THR A 383 12.57 10.97 2.32
CA THR A 383 11.22 10.92 2.89
C THR A 383 10.99 9.62 3.67
N VAL A 384 10.09 9.71 4.64
CA VAL A 384 9.65 8.59 5.47
C VAL A 384 8.42 7.95 4.84
N TRP A 385 8.42 6.62 4.75
CA TRP A 385 7.29 5.83 4.25
C TRP A 385 6.72 4.96 5.38
N PRO A 386 5.48 5.21 5.81
CA PRO A 386 4.87 4.49 6.94
C PRO A 386 4.70 3.00 6.72
N TRP A 387 4.29 2.57 5.52
CA TRP A 387 4.00 1.15 5.25
C TRP A 387 5.20 0.22 5.52
N LEU A 388 6.43 0.73 5.35
CA LEU A 388 7.66 -0.03 5.60
C LEU A 388 7.86 -0.39 7.08
N ILE A 389 7.26 0.35 8.01
CA ILE A 389 7.39 0.04 9.45
C ILE A 389 6.78 -1.33 9.76
N GLY A 390 5.75 -1.74 9.02
CA GLY A 390 5.10 -3.02 9.24
C GLY A 390 6.04 -4.19 8.95
N TYR A 391 6.81 -4.11 7.86
CA TYR A 391 7.83 -5.11 7.52
C TYR A 391 9.05 -5.04 8.45
N PHE A 392 9.43 -3.85 8.93
CA PHE A 392 10.47 -3.71 9.94
C PHE A 392 10.10 -4.40 11.26
N VAL A 393 8.91 -4.12 11.80
CA VAL A 393 8.41 -4.74 13.03
C VAL A 393 8.33 -6.26 12.86
N ARG A 394 7.80 -6.73 11.73
CA ARG A 394 7.75 -8.17 11.43
C ARG A 394 9.15 -8.80 11.42
N ALA A 395 10.13 -8.18 10.74
CA ALA A 395 11.51 -8.67 10.72
C ALA A 395 12.11 -8.72 12.13
N PHE A 396 11.97 -7.64 12.91
CA PHE A 396 12.43 -7.55 14.29
C PHE A 396 11.87 -8.68 15.16
N LEU A 397 10.55 -8.90 15.12
CA LEU A 397 9.91 -9.93 15.94
C LEU A 397 10.22 -11.35 15.44
N LYS A 398 10.33 -11.55 14.12
CA LYS A 398 10.64 -12.85 13.53
C LYS A 398 12.01 -13.37 13.97
N VAL A 399 13.06 -12.54 13.93
CA VAL A 399 14.41 -12.98 14.38
C VAL A 399 14.48 -13.21 15.89
N LYS A 400 13.56 -12.60 16.65
CA LYS A 400 13.46 -12.75 18.11
C LYS A 400 12.39 -13.76 18.55
N GLY A 401 11.81 -14.51 17.63
CA GLY A 401 10.84 -15.58 17.93
C GLY A 401 9.50 -15.08 18.48
N TYR A 402 9.11 -13.83 18.21
CA TYR A 402 7.85 -13.22 18.66
C TYR A 402 7.64 -13.24 20.18
N ASP A 403 8.71 -13.13 20.97
CA ASP A 403 8.62 -12.99 22.42
C ASP A 403 7.65 -11.88 22.84
N GLU A 404 6.80 -12.18 23.83
CA GLU A 404 5.73 -11.27 24.26
C GLU A 404 6.25 -9.91 24.74
N ARG A 405 7.38 -9.88 25.47
CA ARG A 405 7.95 -8.61 25.96
C ARG A 405 8.47 -7.78 24.79
N LEU A 406 9.03 -8.43 23.77
CA LEU A 406 9.52 -7.77 22.57
C LEU A 406 8.37 -7.28 21.67
N ARG A 407 7.21 -7.95 21.67
CA ARG A 407 5.99 -7.45 21.02
C ARG A 407 5.50 -6.17 21.66
N ILE A 408 5.46 -6.11 23.00
CA ILE A 408 5.10 -4.90 23.74
C ILE A 408 6.11 -3.79 23.46
N TYR A 409 7.41 -4.11 23.48
CA TYR A 409 8.48 -3.17 23.15
C TYR A 409 8.31 -2.59 21.73
N ALA A 410 8.07 -3.44 20.74
CA ALA A 410 7.89 -3.02 19.36
C ALA A 410 6.68 -2.08 19.19
N PHE A 411 5.56 -2.37 19.86
CA PHE A 411 4.41 -1.47 19.85
C PHE A 411 4.76 -0.09 20.43
N GLU A 412 5.32 -0.08 21.65
CA GLU A 412 5.63 1.14 22.38
C GLU A 412 6.67 2.02 21.68
N ASN A 413 7.67 1.42 21.04
CA ASN A 413 8.80 2.16 20.46
C ASN A 413 8.66 2.43 18.96
N TYR A 414 7.92 1.61 18.20
CA TYR A 414 7.88 1.73 16.74
C TYR A 414 6.52 2.16 16.19
N LEU A 415 5.41 1.92 16.89
CA LEU A 415 4.06 2.17 16.36
C LEU A 415 3.27 3.21 17.13
N LYS A 416 3.48 3.32 18.46
CA LYS A 416 2.67 4.14 19.35
C LYS A 416 2.63 5.61 18.95
N THR A 417 3.76 6.20 18.55
CA THR A 417 3.82 7.62 18.16
C THR A 417 3.00 7.88 16.90
N LEU A 418 3.17 7.07 15.86
CA LEU A 418 2.35 7.16 14.65
C LEU A 418 0.86 7.03 14.98
N LEU A 419 0.47 6.04 15.80
CA LEU A 419 -0.92 5.80 16.18
C LEU A 419 -1.53 6.91 17.05
N SER A 420 -0.71 7.60 17.83
CA SER A 420 -1.16 8.73 18.65
C SER A 420 -1.44 9.98 17.82
N ASN A 421 -0.96 10.02 16.57
CA ASN A 421 -1.04 11.16 15.67
C ASN A 421 -1.89 10.89 14.40
N LEU A 422 -2.82 9.92 14.45
CA LEU A 422 -3.75 9.55 13.35
C LEU A 422 -4.72 10.65 12.89
N GLY A 423 -4.58 11.88 13.39
CA GLY A 423 -5.32 13.06 12.93
C GLY A 423 -4.43 14.12 12.26
N GLU A 424 -3.11 13.95 12.27
CA GLU A 424 -2.19 14.85 11.58
C GLU A 424 -2.25 14.59 10.07
N GLY A 425 -2.60 15.60 9.27
CA GLY A 425 -2.73 15.49 7.81
C GLY A 425 -4.12 15.04 7.35
N CYS A 426 -4.61 13.89 7.82
CA CYS A 426 -5.97 13.40 7.52
C CYS A 426 -6.63 12.76 8.74
N ILE A 427 -7.87 13.14 9.03
CA ILE A 427 -8.61 12.62 10.18
C ILE A 427 -8.82 11.11 10.02
N GLY A 428 -8.22 10.33 10.91
CA GLY A 428 -8.44 8.90 11.03
C GLY A 428 -7.75 8.05 9.96
N SER A 429 -6.83 8.63 9.19
CA SER A 429 -6.04 7.93 8.16
C SER A 429 -4.55 8.21 8.33
N ILE A 430 -3.74 7.66 7.44
CA ILE A 430 -2.28 7.86 7.44
C ILE A 430 -1.86 8.33 6.06
N ASN A 431 -1.03 9.38 6.04
CA ASN A 431 -0.40 9.88 4.83
C ASN A 431 0.47 8.83 4.14
N GLU A 432 0.72 9.05 2.87
CA GLU A 432 1.63 8.27 2.05
C GLU A 432 3.09 8.41 2.50
N ILE A 433 3.51 9.66 2.74
CA ILE A 433 4.88 9.98 3.14
C ILE A 433 4.91 11.09 4.19
N PHE A 434 6.02 11.17 4.90
CA PHE A 434 6.37 12.27 5.79
C PHE A 434 7.76 12.81 5.43
N ASP A 435 8.04 14.07 5.77
CA ASP A 435 9.41 14.60 5.70
C ASP A 435 10.36 13.72 6.55
N GLY A 436 11.58 13.46 6.04
CA GLY A 436 12.64 12.67 6.70
C GLY A 436 13.25 13.31 7.94
N ASP A 437 13.22 14.64 7.99
CA ASP A 437 13.73 15.46 9.08
C ASP A 437 12.60 16.06 9.90
N GLU A 438 12.91 16.43 11.14
CA GLU A 438 11.97 17.10 12.02
C GLU A 438 11.43 18.39 11.37
N PRO A 439 10.13 18.68 11.52
CA PRO A 439 9.17 18.04 12.43
C PRO A 439 8.39 16.86 11.82
N TYR A 440 8.92 16.17 10.80
CA TYR A 440 8.24 15.05 10.11
C TYR A 440 6.87 15.47 9.56
N THR A 441 6.81 16.56 8.82
CA THR A 441 5.52 17.05 8.28
C THR A 441 4.88 16.00 7.37
N PRO A 442 3.56 15.72 7.49
CA PRO A 442 2.85 14.83 6.57
C PRO A 442 2.84 15.41 5.15
N ARG A 443 3.12 14.55 4.16
CA ARG A 443 3.24 14.88 2.74
C ARG A 443 2.50 13.84 1.89
N GLY A 444 2.63 13.99 0.57
CA GLY A 444 2.03 13.06 -0.39
C GLY A 444 0.51 12.98 -0.25
N CYS A 445 -0.02 11.84 -0.67
CA CYS A 445 -1.43 11.51 -0.54
C CYS A 445 -1.84 11.46 0.95
N ILE A 446 -2.99 12.06 1.27
CA ILE A 446 -3.39 12.30 2.68
C ILE A 446 -3.97 11.05 3.35
N SER A 447 -4.48 10.11 2.57
CA SER A 447 -5.04 8.86 3.04
C SER A 447 -4.60 7.75 2.12
N GLN A 448 -3.61 6.96 2.55
CA GLN A 448 -2.95 5.98 1.69
C GLN A 448 -3.17 4.54 2.16
N ALA A 449 -3.59 3.68 1.23
CA ALA A 449 -4.03 2.31 1.49
C ALA A 449 -2.94 1.47 2.17
N TRP A 450 -1.72 1.43 1.61
CA TRP A 450 -0.65 0.60 2.16
C TRP A 450 -0.18 1.05 3.55
N SER A 451 -0.27 2.35 3.85
CA SER A 451 0.12 2.92 5.14
C SER A 451 -0.88 2.49 6.20
N VAL A 452 -2.19 2.58 5.92
CA VAL A 452 -3.24 2.08 6.80
C VAL A 452 -3.17 0.57 6.95
N ALA A 453 -3.00 -0.13 5.83
CA ALA A 453 -3.01 -1.58 5.78
C ALA A 453 -1.86 -2.23 6.55
N GLU A 454 -0.62 -1.82 6.30
CA GLU A 454 0.53 -2.46 6.95
C GLU A 454 0.52 -2.23 8.47
N ILE A 455 0.05 -1.07 8.94
CA ILE A 455 -0.14 -0.83 10.38
C ILE A 455 -1.20 -1.76 10.96
N LEU A 456 -2.35 -1.92 10.30
CA LEU A 456 -3.40 -2.86 10.74
C LEU A 456 -2.89 -4.31 10.75
N ARG A 457 -2.20 -4.73 9.69
CA ARG A 457 -1.61 -6.05 9.56
C ARG A 457 -0.61 -6.33 10.69
N THR A 458 0.32 -5.41 10.92
CA THR A 458 1.34 -5.54 11.96
C THR A 458 0.75 -5.55 13.36
N LEU A 459 -0.26 -4.71 13.64
CA LEU A 459 -0.94 -4.75 14.93
C LEU A 459 -1.59 -6.11 15.19
N ALA A 460 -2.29 -6.68 14.19
CA ALA A 460 -2.98 -7.95 14.35
C ALA A 460 -2.01 -9.14 14.40
N GLU A 461 -1.18 -9.30 13.38
CA GLU A 461 -0.39 -10.53 13.16
C GLU A 461 0.92 -10.56 13.95
N ASP A 462 1.52 -9.41 14.23
CA ASP A 462 2.87 -9.34 14.80
C ASP A 462 2.83 -8.87 16.26
N ILE A 463 2.12 -7.78 16.57
CA ILE A 463 2.02 -7.24 17.94
C ILE A 463 1.06 -8.07 18.80
N LEU A 464 -0.19 -8.20 18.37
CA LEU A 464 -1.20 -9.01 19.08
C LEU A 464 -0.98 -10.51 18.83
N TYR A 465 -0.18 -10.84 17.82
CA TYR A 465 0.21 -12.20 17.46
C TYR A 465 -0.97 -13.11 17.13
N ILE A 466 -1.99 -12.53 16.49
CA ILE A 466 -3.14 -13.27 15.99
C ILE A 466 -2.80 -13.74 14.58
N ARG A 467 -2.21 -14.93 14.53
CA ARG A 467 -1.73 -15.54 13.30
C ARG A 467 -2.88 -16.05 12.42
N PRO A 468 -2.66 -16.14 11.09
CA PRO A 468 -3.65 -16.73 10.19
C PRO A 468 -4.02 -18.16 10.64
N PRO A 469 -5.31 -18.54 10.61
CA PRO A 469 -5.79 -19.81 11.15
C PRO A 469 -5.17 -21.06 10.50
N TYR A 470 -4.78 -20.97 9.23
CA TYR A 470 -4.19 -22.09 8.47
C TYR A 470 -2.67 -21.95 8.26
N GLU A 471 -2.02 -20.97 8.89
CA GLU A 471 -0.56 -20.78 8.74
C GLU A 471 0.24 -22.06 9.08
N LYS A 472 -0.09 -22.73 10.19
CA LYS A 472 0.56 -23.99 10.58
C LYS A 472 0.25 -25.16 9.63
N HIS A 473 -0.90 -25.13 8.95
CA HIS A 473 -1.24 -26.16 7.98
C HIS A 473 -0.26 -26.12 6.81
N PHE A 474 -0.04 -24.93 6.24
CA PHE A 474 0.89 -24.72 5.13
C PHE A 474 2.36 -24.82 5.53
N LEU A 475 2.73 -24.49 6.78
CA LEU A 475 4.12 -24.65 7.23
C LEU A 475 4.53 -26.11 7.47
N ASN A 476 3.59 -26.98 7.85
CA ASN A 476 3.89 -28.35 8.28
C ASN A 476 3.54 -29.42 7.24
N ASN A 477 2.63 -29.13 6.32
CA ASN A 477 2.26 -30.03 5.23
C ASN A 477 2.53 -29.29 3.91
N ALA A 478 3.51 -29.76 3.13
CA ALA A 478 3.44 -29.52 1.70
C ALA A 478 2.16 -30.22 1.20
N LEU A 479 1.34 -29.53 0.40
CA LEU A 479 0.03 -30.02 -0.02
C LEU A 479 0.10 -31.41 -0.64
#